data_AF-A0A7S1U9A0-F1
#
_entry.id   AF-A0A7S1U9A0-F1
#
_cell.length_a   1.000
_cell.length_b   1.000
_cell.length_c   1.000
_cell.angle_alpha   90.00
_cell.angle_beta   90.00
_cell.angle_gamma   90.00
#
_symmetry.space_group_name_H-M   'P 1'
#
loop_
_entity.id
_entity.type
_entity.pdbx_description
1 polymer ?
#
loop_
_entity_poly.entity_id
_entity_poly.type
_entity_poly.pdbx_seq_one_letter_code
_entity_poly.pdbx_strand_id
1 'polypeptide(L)'
;PPTPRPNCRRLGQILPRGARSKRRVKPRRQLRIGASTDTCLAQTKMAAAAPPAVATGAVSPPVVASPVESPVTTPKRRNSLFRDSFVNFIFGDDASGHEKLTEQLVSNKDLLSRKDSQLIHDLLDMDQDHLFEGWEPKGVNDDAKKQMMKDLHTLNDSYTGGILTYIARSRELLEASQRGENPMDGWTPSVPKGMNLDPETNPDQYLRLEEVAGDDIFKCVFVLVAGGLGERLGYGDIKIGLPSDTVTGKTYIELYCEFLKAYAHSPLVIMTSDDTHVKTVELLEANNYFGMEPEKVTLVKQGKVPALMDSSAKIALDGLYGVQAKPHGHGDVHKLVYEC
;
A
#
# COMPACT_ATOMS: atom_id res chain seq x y z
N PRO A 1 44.20 -4.53 35.61
CA PRO A 1 44.94 -4.03 34.43
C PRO A 1 44.38 -4.62 33.12
N PRO A 2 43.60 -3.86 32.33
CA PRO A 2 43.08 -4.38 31.08
C PRO A 2 44.15 -4.26 29.98
N THR A 3 44.29 -5.34 29.22
CA THR A 3 45.13 -5.52 28.04
C THR A 3 44.76 -4.55 26.90
N PRO A 4 45.73 -4.10 26.08
CA PRO A 4 45.45 -3.16 24.99
C PRO A 4 44.83 -3.85 23.77
N ARG A 5 43.90 -3.16 23.11
CA ARG A 5 43.25 -3.54 21.83
C ARG A 5 44.24 -3.45 20.65
N PRO A 6 44.08 -4.24 19.58
CA PRO A 6 44.94 -4.14 18.40
C PRO A 6 44.57 -2.95 17.51
N ASN A 7 45.60 -2.21 17.08
CA ASN A 7 45.54 -1.11 16.13
C ASN A 7 45.12 -1.59 14.72
N CYS A 8 43.98 -1.12 14.22
CA CYS A 8 43.69 -1.14 12.78
C CYS A 8 44.40 0.06 12.12
N ARG A 9 45.60 -0.17 11.58
CA ARG A 9 46.27 0.75 10.66
C ARG A 9 46.33 0.12 9.27
N ARG A 10 45.83 0.89 8.28
CA ARG A 10 46.24 0.95 6.85
C ARG A 10 46.40 -0.38 6.12
N LEU A 11 45.48 -0.67 5.20
CA LEU A 11 45.79 -1.46 4.01
C LEU A 11 45.67 -0.58 2.77
N GLY A 12 46.82 -0.07 2.35
CA GLY A 12 47.03 0.45 1.00
C GLY A 12 47.27 -0.70 0.03
N GLN A 13 46.65 -0.55 -1.15
CA GLN A 13 47.08 -1.02 -2.48
C GLN A 13 48.07 -2.20 -2.55
N ILE A 14 47.58 -3.37 -2.96
CA ILE A 14 48.35 -4.31 -3.79
C ILE A 14 47.41 -4.90 -4.86
N LEU A 15 47.61 -4.49 -6.12
CA LEU A 15 47.08 -5.14 -7.32
C LEU A 15 48.00 -6.30 -7.73
N PRO A 16 47.47 -7.46 -8.18
CA PRO A 16 48.20 -8.34 -9.07
C PRO A 16 47.68 -8.24 -10.51
N ARG A 17 48.65 -8.18 -11.44
CA ARG A 17 48.45 -8.18 -12.90
C ARG A 17 48.00 -9.56 -13.39
N GLY A 18 46.93 -9.56 -14.19
CA GLY A 18 46.92 -10.18 -15.53
C GLY A 18 46.54 -11.66 -15.66
N ALA A 19 45.35 -11.90 -16.23
CA ALA A 19 45.12 -12.98 -17.20
C ALA A 19 44.07 -12.52 -18.23
N ARG A 20 44.49 -12.32 -19.48
CA ARG A 20 43.63 -11.95 -20.61
C ARG A 20 42.93 -13.20 -21.14
N SER A 21 41.60 -13.17 -21.23
CA SER A 21 40.82 -14.07 -22.08
C SER A 21 40.04 -13.24 -23.09
N LYS A 22 40.34 -13.43 -24.38
CA LYS A 22 39.68 -12.76 -25.51
C LYS A 22 38.29 -13.37 -25.73
N ARG A 23 37.22 -12.57 -25.61
CA ARG A 23 35.93 -12.88 -26.25
C ARG A 23 35.48 -11.73 -27.15
N ARG A 24 35.18 -12.12 -28.39
CA ARG A 24 34.72 -11.31 -29.53
C ARG A 24 33.40 -10.61 -29.22
N VAL A 25 33.34 -9.29 -29.39
CA VAL A 25 32.10 -8.51 -29.42
C VAL A 25 31.80 -8.13 -30.88
N LYS A 26 30.59 -8.46 -31.37
CA LYS A 26 30.05 -7.97 -32.65
C LYS A 26 29.45 -6.57 -32.46
N PRO A 27 29.52 -5.66 -33.45
CA PRO A 27 29.07 -4.28 -33.26
C PRO A 27 27.54 -4.17 -33.35
N ARG A 28 26.93 -3.45 -32.39
CA ARG A 28 25.53 -2.98 -32.47
C ARG A 28 25.48 -1.57 -33.07
N ARG A 29 24.43 -1.35 -33.87
CA ARG A 29 24.10 -0.13 -34.62
C ARG A 29 23.95 1.09 -33.71
N GLN A 30 24.52 2.21 -34.13
CA GLN A 30 24.31 3.55 -33.57
C GLN A 30 22.85 3.99 -33.74
N LEU A 31 22.20 4.40 -32.67
CA LEU A 31 21.01 5.28 -32.71
C LEU A 31 21.47 6.70 -32.39
N ARG A 32 21.21 7.64 -33.31
CA ARG A 32 21.37 9.08 -33.10
C ARG A 32 20.18 9.59 -32.29
N ILE A 33 20.44 10.31 -31.20
CA ILE A 33 19.43 11.08 -30.46
C ILE A 33 19.56 12.54 -30.91
N GLY A 34 18.48 13.07 -31.49
CA GLY A 34 18.34 14.48 -31.82
C GLY A 34 17.87 15.27 -30.59
N ALA A 35 18.47 16.44 -30.39
CA ALA A 35 18.11 17.39 -29.34
C ALA A 35 16.82 18.15 -29.72
N SER A 36 15.92 18.33 -28.76
CA SER A 36 14.86 19.34 -28.79
C SER A 36 14.73 19.90 -27.38
N THR A 37 14.99 21.19 -27.28
CA THR A 37 14.80 22.04 -26.11
C THR A 37 13.39 22.58 -26.13
N ASP A 38 12.61 22.39 -25.06
CA ASP A 38 11.42 23.23 -24.79
C ASP A 38 11.28 23.51 -23.30
N THR A 39 11.55 24.76 -22.96
CA THR A 39 11.34 25.45 -21.69
C THR A 39 9.87 25.85 -21.54
N CYS A 40 9.21 25.42 -20.47
CA CYS A 40 7.87 25.91 -20.10
C CYS A 40 7.99 26.96 -18.97
N LEU A 41 7.70 28.22 -19.30
CA LEU A 41 7.52 29.33 -18.35
C LEU A 41 6.07 29.35 -17.86
N ALA A 42 5.85 29.23 -16.56
CA ALA A 42 4.56 29.49 -15.92
C ALA A 42 4.40 30.99 -15.63
N GLN A 43 3.31 31.60 -16.14
CA GLN A 43 2.90 32.97 -15.82
C GLN A 43 1.87 32.96 -14.68
N THR A 44 2.20 33.67 -13.60
CA THR A 44 1.32 34.00 -12.47
C THR A 44 0.36 35.12 -12.88
N LYS A 45 -0.95 34.95 -12.62
CA LYS A 45 -1.92 36.06 -12.60
C LYS A 45 -2.55 36.18 -11.22
N MET A 46 -2.33 37.33 -10.59
CA MET A 46 -3.03 37.79 -9.40
C MET A 46 -4.46 38.19 -9.74
N ALA A 47 -5.42 37.87 -8.86
CA ALA A 47 -6.72 38.54 -8.81
C ALA A 47 -7.03 38.88 -7.35
N ALA A 48 -7.38 40.15 -7.13
CA ALA A 48 -7.54 40.80 -5.84
C ALA A 48 -8.88 40.47 -5.17
N ALA A 49 -8.88 40.53 -3.84
CA ALA A 49 -10.00 40.32 -2.95
C ALA A 49 -11.02 41.48 -2.95
N ALA A 50 -12.29 41.14 -2.70
CA ALA A 50 -13.37 42.07 -2.33
C ALA A 50 -13.94 41.68 -0.95
N PRO A 51 -14.34 42.64 -0.09
CA PRO A 51 -14.73 42.40 1.30
C PRO A 51 -16.20 41.94 1.47
N PRO A 52 -16.57 41.33 2.61
CA PRO A 52 -17.87 40.71 2.81
C PRO A 52 -18.97 41.69 3.24
N ALA A 53 -20.20 41.41 2.81
CA ALA A 53 -21.41 42.10 3.23
C ALA A 53 -22.05 41.42 4.46
N VAL A 54 -22.49 42.25 5.41
CA VAL A 54 -23.26 41.88 6.61
C VAL A 54 -24.73 41.69 6.24
N ALA A 55 -25.36 40.61 6.69
CA ALA A 55 -26.81 40.46 6.68
C ALA A 55 -27.31 39.86 7.99
N THR A 56 -28.13 40.65 8.68
CA THR A 56 -28.93 40.35 9.87
C THR A 56 -30.25 39.68 9.47
N GLY A 57 -30.79 38.78 10.29
CA GLY A 57 -32.25 38.65 10.38
C GLY A 57 -32.86 37.26 10.66
N ALA A 58 -33.42 37.15 11.87
CA ALA A 58 -34.68 36.50 12.26
C ALA A 58 -34.81 34.96 12.30
N VAL A 59 -34.99 34.48 13.53
CA VAL A 59 -35.43 33.15 13.95
C VAL A 59 -36.97 33.10 13.97
N SER A 60 -37.59 31.99 13.59
CA SER A 60 -39.00 31.66 13.84
C SER A 60 -39.13 30.24 14.42
N PRO A 61 -40.10 29.97 15.31
CA PRO A 61 -40.15 28.75 16.12
C PRO A 61 -40.89 27.57 15.44
N PRO A 62 -40.73 26.32 15.94
CA PRO A 62 -41.29 25.12 15.33
C PRO A 62 -42.74 24.85 15.76
N VAL A 63 -43.51 24.26 14.85
CA VAL A 63 -44.88 23.77 15.06
C VAL A 63 -44.86 22.26 15.29
N VAL A 64 -45.55 21.82 16.35
CA VAL A 64 -45.72 20.43 16.80
C VAL A 64 -46.92 19.80 16.09
N ALA A 65 -46.79 18.55 15.65
CA ALA A 65 -47.93 17.68 15.35
C ALA A 65 -47.60 16.22 15.72
N SER A 66 -48.51 15.59 16.46
CA SER A 66 -48.51 14.16 16.85
C SER A 66 -49.70 13.44 16.16
N PRO A 67 -49.94 12.13 16.40
CA PRO A 67 -49.77 11.04 15.43
C PRO A 67 -51.10 10.51 14.88
N VAL A 68 -51.05 9.75 13.78
CA VAL A 68 -52.19 8.96 13.29
C VAL A 68 -51.72 7.53 13.00
N GLU A 69 -52.17 6.58 13.82
CA GLU A 69 -52.11 5.15 13.56
C GLU A 69 -53.33 4.71 12.73
N SER A 70 -53.13 3.71 11.87
CA SER A 70 -54.19 2.83 11.37
C SER A 70 -53.60 1.47 10.94
N PRO A 71 -54.36 0.36 11.05
CA PRO A 71 -53.82 -0.97 11.24
C PRO A 71 -53.65 -1.74 9.92
N VAL A 72 -52.62 -2.60 9.84
CA VAL A 72 -52.48 -3.55 8.73
C VAL A 72 -52.43 -4.99 9.27
N THR A 73 -53.30 -5.77 8.66
CA THR A 73 -53.62 -7.18 8.86
C THR A 73 -52.50 -8.10 8.36
N THR A 74 -52.23 -9.18 9.09
CA THR A 74 -51.26 -10.22 8.74
C THR A 74 -51.87 -11.30 7.82
N PRO A 75 -51.14 -11.79 6.80
CA PRO A 75 -51.43 -13.08 6.18
C PRO A 75 -50.37 -14.15 6.47
N LYS A 76 -50.84 -15.20 7.15
CA LYS A 76 -50.48 -16.63 7.15
C LYS A 76 -49.20 -17.08 6.39
N ARG A 77 -48.23 -17.54 7.18
CA ARG A 77 -47.07 -18.37 6.82
C ARG A 77 -47.44 -19.70 6.13
N ARG A 78 -46.69 -20.07 5.09
CA ARG A 78 -46.56 -21.45 4.58
C ARG A 78 -45.10 -21.75 4.18
N ASN A 79 -44.54 -22.77 4.83
CA ASN A 79 -43.37 -23.57 4.45
C ASN A 79 -42.04 -22.86 4.08
N SER A 80 -41.47 -22.08 5.00
CA SER A 80 -40.23 -21.30 4.77
C SER A 80 -39.11 -21.47 5.80
N LEU A 81 -39.26 -22.34 6.81
CA LEU A 81 -38.42 -22.32 8.02
C LEU A 81 -36.89 -22.40 7.81
N PHE A 82 -36.41 -23.03 6.72
CA PHE A 82 -34.97 -23.06 6.40
C PHE A 82 -34.51 -21.94 5.45
N ARG A 83 -35.40 -21.41 4.61
CA ARG A 83 -35.11 -20.26 3.73
C ARG A 83 -35.08 -18.98 4.55
N ASP A 84 -36.01 -18.85 5.48
CA ASP A 84 -36.11 -17.70 6.38
C ASP A 84 -34.86 -17.58 7.27
N SER A 85 -34.31 -18.68 7.79
CA SER A 85 -33.15 -18.55 8.69
C SER A 85 -31.89 -18.03 8.01
N PHE A 86 -31.64 -18.37 6.74
CA PHE A 86 -30.47 -17.88 6.01
C PHE A 86 -30.70 -16.46 5.50
N VAL A 87 -31.88 -16.19 4.93
CA VAL A 87 -32.24 -14.85 4.46
C VAL A 87 -32.26 -13.86 5.62
N ASN A 88 -32.93 -14.18 6.72
CA ASN A 88 -32.96 -13.31 7.91
C ASN A 88 -31.56 -13.15 8.52
N PHE A 89 -30.67 -14.12 8.33
CA PHE A 89 -29.28 -13.98 8.76
C PHE A 89 -28.46 -13.06 7.85
N ILE A 90 -28.76 -12.98 6.55
CA ILE A 90 -28.01 -12.15 5.58
C ILE A 90 -28.59 -10.73 5.45
N PHE A 91 -29.90 -10.57 5.56
CA PHE A 91 -30.61 -9.30 5.30
C PHE A 91 -31.37 -8.77 6.53
N GLY A 92 -31.30 -9.42 7.69
CA GLY A 92 -32.08 -9.05 8.87
C GLY A 92 -33.60 -9.16 8.66
N ASP A 93 -34.36 -8.34 9.39
CA ASP A 93 -35.83 -8.26 9.27
C ASP A 93 -36.28 -7.43 8.05
N ASP A 94 -35.36 -6.69 7.40
CA ASP A 94 -35.64 -5.81 6.27
C ASP A 94 -34.99 -6.30 4.97
N ALA A 95 -35.49 -7.41 4.44
CA ALA A 95 -35.17 -7.83 3.06
C ALA A 95 -35.93 -7.01 1.99
N SER A 96 -36.73 -6.02 2.40
CA SER A 96 -37.68 -5.34 1.53
C SER A 96 -36.98 -4.30 0.66
N GLY A 97 -36.61 -4.71 -0.56
CA GLY A 97 -35.83 -3.90 -1.51
C GLY A 97 -34.72 -4.68 -2.21
N HIS A 98 -34.32 -5.83 -1.66
CA HIS A 98 -33.23 -6.66 -2.17
C HIS A 98 -33.72 -8.02 -2.68
N GLU A 99 -35.01 -8.21 -2.97
CA GLU A 99 -35.61 -9.52 -3.30
C GLU A 99 -34.80 -10.31 -4.34
N LYS A 100 -34.37 -9.66 -5.43
CA LYS A 100 -33.56 -10.29 -6.47
C LYS A 100 -32.18 -10.73 -5.96
N LEU A 101 -31.52 -9.89 -5.17
CA LEU A 101 -30.21 -10.21 -4.58
C LEU A 101 -30.34 -11.32 -3.53
N THR A 102 -31.40 -11.29 -2.72
CA THR A 102 -31.75 -12.33 -1.77
C THR A 102 -31.92 -13.68 -2.47
N GLU A 103 -32.65 -13.73 -3.58
CA GLU A 103 -32.80 -14.95 -4.38
C GLU A 103 -31.46 -15.44 -4.94
N GLN A 104 -30.60 -14.54 -5.43
CA GLN A 104 -29.27 -14.86 -5.93
C GLN A 104 -28.37 -15.50 -4.86
N LEU A 105 -28.27 -14.87 -3.68
CA LEU A 105 -27.46 -15.39 -2.58
C LEU A 105 -28.03 -16.70 -2.01
N VAL A 106 -29.36 -16.82 -1.89
CA VAL A 106 -30.01 -18.06 -1.47
C VAL A 106 -29.73 -19.21 -2.44
N SER A 107 -29.73 -18.94 -3.75
CA SER A 107 -29.42 -19.95 -4.77
C SER A 107 -27.97 -20.48 -4.68
N ASN A 108 -27.07 -19.71 -4.05
CA ASN A 108 -25.66 -20.03 -3.87
C ASN A 108 -25.31 -20.45 -2.43
N LYS A 109 -26.27 -20.55 -1.50
CA LYS A 109 -26.02 -20.80 -0.06
C LYS A 109 -25.11 -22.00 0.23
N ASP A 110 -25.19 -23.06 -0.59
CA ASP A 110 -24.41 -24.28 -0.37
C ASP A 110 -22.92 -24.11 -0.72
N LEU A 111 -22.57 -23.04 -1.45
CA LEU A 111 -21.19 -22.67 -1.76
C LEU A 111 -20.56 -21.83 -0.65
N LEU A 112 -21.39 -21.24 0.22
CA LEU A 112 -21.00 -20.25 1.21
C LEU A 112 -20.84 -20.93 2.58
N SER A 113 -19.68 -20.75 3.19
CA SER A 113 -19.47 -21.12 4.59
C SER A 113 -20.18 -20.14 5.53
N ARG A 114 -20.30 -20.50 6.81
CA ARG A 114 -20.84 -19.57 7.83
C ARG A 114 -20.04 -18.26 7.92
N LYS A 115 -18.71 -18.32 7.72
CA LYS A 115 -17.85 -17.13 7.71
C LYS A 115 -18.14 -16.26 6.48
N ASP A 116 -18.35 -16.89 5.32
CA ASP A 116 -18.73 -16.18 4.10
C ASP A 116 -20.05 -15.47 4.27
N SER A 117 -21.06 -16.17 4.80
CA SER A 117 -22.38 -15.61 5.08
C SER A 117 -22.30 -14.42 6.03
N GLN A 118 -21.50 -14.49 7.11
CA GLN A 118 -21.33 -13.37 8.03
C GLN A 118 -20.67 -12.17 7.33
N LEU A 119 -19.59 -12.39 6.58
CA LEU A 119 -18.91 -11.31 5.87
C LEU A 119 -19.81 -10.66 4.82
N ILE A 120 -20.63 -11.46 4.12
CA ILE A 120 -21.64 -10.95 3.18
C ILE A 120 -22.64 -10.06 3.92
N HIS A 121 -23.25 -10.55 5.00
CA HIS A 121 -24.16 -9.75 5.82
C HIS A 121 -23.54 -8.41 6.21
N ASP A 122 -22.33 -8.43 6.77
CA ASP A 122 -21.67 -7.21 7.24
C ASP A 122 -21.33 -6.25 6.09
N LEU A 123 -21.02 -6.76 4.91
CA LEU A 123 -20.79 -5.96 3.71
C LEU A 123 -22.10 -5.34 3.18
N LEU A 124 -23.22 -6.06 3.25
CA LEU A 124 -24.54 -5.52 2.91
C LEU A 124 -24.94 -4.40 3.86
N ASP A 125 -24.68 -4.54 5.16
CA ASP A 125 -24.87 -3.48 6.17
C ASP A 125 -24.04 -2.21 5.88
N MET A 126 -22.94 -2.35 5.12
CA MET A 126 -22.07 -1.26 4.67
C MET A 126 -22.40 -0.79 3.24
N ASP A 127 -23.62 -1.07 2.76
CA ASP A 127 -24.09 -0.80 1.42
C ASP A 127 -23.11 -1.36 0.37
N GLN A 128 -22.78 -2.65 0.37
CA GLN A 128 -21.90 -3.26 -0.65
C GLN A 128 -22.62 -4.33 -1.48
N ASP A 129 -23.93 -4.17 -1.68
CA ASP A 129 -24.81 -5.06 -2.45
C ASP A 129 -24.27 -5.40 -3.83
N HIS A 130 -23.69 -4.41 -4.51
CA HIS A 130 -23.20 -4.51 -5.88
C HIS A 130 -22.09 -5.56 -6.04
N LEU A 131 -21.41 -5.96 -4.96
CA LEU A 131 -20.44 -7.07 -4.97
C LEU A 131 -21.09 -8.41 -5.32
N PHE A 132 -22.37 -8.56 -4.99
CA PHE A 132 -23.10 -9.81 -5.07
C PHE A 132 -24.21 -9.76 -6.14
N GLU A 133 -24.53 -8.57 -6.62
CA GLU A 133 -25.46 -8.38 -7.74
C GLU A 133 -24.98 -9.10 -9.00
N GLY A 134 -25.91 -9.81 -9.62
CA GLY A 134 -25.62 -10.49 -10.89
C GLY A 134 -24.98 -11.87 -10.74
N TRP A 135 -24.70 -12.32 -9.51
CA TRP A 135 -24.26 -13.70 -9.26
C TRP A 135 -25.24 -14.70 -9.90
N GLU A 136 -24.70 -15.57 -10.76
CA GLU A 136 -25.50 -16.63 -11.36
C GLU A 136 -25.88 -17.70 -10.32
N PRO A 137 -26.90 -18.53 -10.59
CA PRO A 137 -27.22 -19.66 -9.72
C PRO A 137 -26.05 -20.63 -9.53
N LYS A 138 -26.12 -21.45 -8.48
CA LYS A 138 -25.16 -22.54 -8.23
C LYS A 138 -25.03 -23.45 -9.46
N GLY A 139 -23.80 -23.85 -9.75
CA GLY A 139 -23.42 -24.64 -10.93
C GLY A 139 -22.83 -23.79 -12.07
N VAL A 140 -22.85 -22.46 -11.96
CA VAL A 140 -22.26 -21.53 -12.92
C VAL A 140 -21.22 -20.69 -12.20
N ASN A 141 -19.97 -20.72 -12.69
CA ASN A 141 -18.85 -19.92 -12.16
C ASN A 141 -18.61 -20.10 -10.64
N ASP A 142 -18.95 -21.27 -10.08
CA ASP A 142 -18.87 -21.53 -8.64
C ASP A 142 -17.45 -21.35 -8.07
N ASP A 143 -16.42 -21.72 -8.84
CA ASP A 143 -15.03 -21.54 -8.43
C ASP A 143 -14.63 -20.05 -8.39
N ALA A 144 -15.17 -19.23 -9.29
CA ALA A 144 -14.95 -17.78 -9.28
C ALA A 144 -15.62 -17.12 -8.06
N LYS A 145 -16.85 -17.53 -7.71
CA LYS A 145 -17.54 -17.08 -6.48
C LYS A 145 -16.75 -17.43 -5.21
N LYS A 146 -16.22 -18.65 -5.13
CA LYS A 146 -15.38 -19.08 -4.01
C LYS A 146 -14.08 -18.29 -3.94
N GLN A 147 -13.46 -18.03 -5.09
CA GLN A 147 -12.24 -17.23 -5.16
C GLN A 147 -12.52 -15.78 -4.71
N MET A 148 -13.61 -15.17 -5.16
CA MET A 148 -14.05 -13.85 -4.70
C MET A 148 -14.19 -13.78 -3.17
N MET A 149 -14.86 -14.76 -2.56
CA MET A 149 -14.99 -14.81 -1.09
C MET A 149 -13.65 -14.96 -0.39
N LYS A 150 -12.74 -15.77 -0.93
CA LYS A 150 -11.38 -15.90 -0.41
C LYS A 150 -10.61 -14.58 -0.49
N ASP A 151 -10.77 -13.84 -1.58
CA ASP A 151 -10.13 -12.53 -1.76
C ASP A 151 -10.70 -11.52 -0.76
N LEU A 152 -12.03 -11.49 -0.56
CA LEU A 152 -12.68 -10.65 0.45
C LEU A 152 -12.20 -10.96 1.88
N HIS A 153 -12.08 -12.24 2.25
CA HIS A 153 -11.50 -12.63 3.55
C HIS A 153 -10.05 -12.19 3.68
N THR A 154 -9.25 -12.34 2.61
CA THR A 154 -7.86 -11.89 2.62
C THR A 154 -7.76 -10.39 2.84
N LEU A 155 -8.61 -9.60 2.18
CA LEU A 155 -8.68 -8.15 2.36
C LEU A 155 -9.16 -7.77 3.76
N ASN A 156 -10.15 -8.49 4.29
CA ASN A 156 -10.63 -8.31 5.65
C ASN A 156 -9.51 -8.57 6.68
N ASP A 157 -8.76 -9.64 6.52
CA ASP A 157 -7.70 -10.01 7.48
C ASP A 157 -6.46 -9.10 7.37
N SER A 158 -6.24 -8.49 6.20
CA SER A 158 -5.07 -7.63 5.96
C SER A 158 -5.13 -6.27 6.67
N TYR A 159 -6.33 -5.76 6.95
CA TYR A 159 -6.55 -4.44 7.52
C TYR A 159 -6.94 -4.51 9.00
N THR A 160 -6.35 -3.66 9.83
CA THR A 160 -6.65 -3.63 11.27
C THR A 160 -8.09 -3.17 11.48
N GLY A 161 -8.92 -4.03 12.07
CA GLY A 161 -10.36 -3.79 12.22
C GLY A 161 -11.20 -4.28 11.04
N GLY A 162 -10.60 -4.92 10.04
CA GLY A 162 -11.35 -5.54 8.95
C GLY A 162 -11.77 -4.59 7.83
N ILE A 163 -12.41 -5.17 6.82
CA ILE A 163 -12.88 -4.44 5.63
C ILE A 163 -13.96 -3.42 5.98
N LEU A 164 -14.77 -3.67 7.02
CA LEU A 164 -15.80 -2.76 7.50
C LEU A 164 -15.19 -1.46 8.05
N THR A 165 -14.15 -1.60 8.89
CA THR A 165 -13.41 -0.43 9.41
C THR A 165 -12.74 0.34 8.28
N TYR A 166 -12.21 -0.37 7.27
CA TYR A 166 -11.65 0.26 6.08
C TYR A 166 -12.70 1.10 5.31
N ILE A 167 -13.89 0.55 5.07
CA ILE A 167 -14.98 1.26 4.39
C ILE A 167 -15.43 2.48 5.20
N ALA A 168 -15.69 2.31 6.49
CA ALA A 168 -16.11 3.40 7.38
C ALA A 168 -15.08 4.53 7.39
N ARG A 169 -13.79 4.20 7.56
CA ARG A 169 -12.71 5.18 7.54
C ARG A 169 -12.57 5.85 6.18
N SER A 170 -12.77 5.11 5.10
CA SER A 170 -12.72 5.66 3.75
C SER A 170 -13.83 6.68 3.51
N ARG A 171 -15.05 6.42 3.99
CA ARG A 171 -16.17 7.38 3.93
C ARG A 171 -15.81 8.67 4.66
N GLU A 172 -15.31 8.57 5.89
CA GLU A 172 -14.86 9.73 6.67
C GLU A 172 -13.80 10.56 5.92
N LEU A 173 -12.78 9.90 5.35
CA LEU A 173 -11.69 10.56 4.62
C LEU A 173 -12.17 11.20 3.31
N LEU A 174 -13.07 10.53 2.58
CA LEU A 174 -13.66 11.05 1.35
C LEU A 174 -14.55 12.27 1.64
N GLU A 175 -15.37 12.23 2.69
CA GLU A 175 -16.19 13.36 3.12
C GLU A 175 -15.33 14.55 3.57
N ALA A 176 -14.31 14.30 4.40
CA ALA A 176 -13.39 15.34 4.85
C ALA A 176 -12.66 15.99 3.64
N SER A 177 -12.22 15.17 2.68
CA SER A 177 -11.60 15.66 1.45
C SER A 177 -12.57 16.49 0.60
N GLN A 178 -13.85 16.11 0.52
CA GLN A 178 -14.86 16.90 -0.20
C GLN A 178 -15.13 18.25 0.47
N ARG A 179 -15.11 18.29 1.80
CA ARG A 179 -15.21 19.53 2.57
C ARG A 179 -13.94 20.39 2.53
N GLY A 180 -12.86 19.89 1.92
CA GLY A 180 -11.58 20.59 1.83
C GLY A 180 -10.87 20.70 3.18
N GLU A 181 -11.15 19.80 4.11
CA GLU A 181 -10.49 19.78 5.42
C GLU A 181 -9.00 19.48 5.24
N ASN A 182 -8.15 20.32 5.83
CA ASN A 182 -6.72 20.09 5.88
C ASN A 182 -6.34 19.65 7.31
N PRO A 183 -5.90 18.39 7.51
CA PRO A 183 -5.48 17.90 8.83
C PRO A 183 -4.33 18.69 9.45
N MET A 184 -3.61 19.47 8.64
CA MET A 184 -2.46 20.26 9.04
C MET A 184 -2.80 21.75 9.23
N ASP A 185 -4.07 22.15 9.21
CA ASP A 185 -4.45 23.54 9.50
C ASP A 185 -3.97 23.96 10.90
N GLY A 186 -3.39 25.17 10.97
CA GLY A 186 -2.73 25.68 12.18
C GLY A 186 -1.26 25.27 12.33
N TRP A 187 -0.74 24.36 11.49
CA TRP A 187 0.66 24.00 11.47
C TRP A 187 1.41 24.78 10.39
N THR A 188 2.56 25.36 10.76
CA THR A 188 3.44 26.03 9.81
C THR A 188 4.69 25.18 9.58
N PRO A 189 4.97 24.72 8.34
CA PRO A 189 6.19 24.00 8.06
C PRO A 189 7.39 24.92 8.27
N SER A 190 8.41 24.42 8.95
CA SER A 190 9.71 25.10 9.06
C SER A 190 10.76 24.22 8.40
N VAL A 191 11.61 24.83 7.58
CA VAL A 191 12.75 24.13 6.99
C VAL A 191 13.84 24.09 8.06
N PRO A 192 14.26 22.91 8.53
CA PRO A 192 15.34 22.81 9.49
C PRO A 192 16.63 23.34 8.85
N LYS A 193 17.47 24.00 9.66
CA LYS A 193 18.81 24.40 9.22
C LYS A 193 19.67 23.15 9.10
N GLY A 194 19.74 22.60 7.90
CA GLY A 194 20.68 21.55 7.54
C GLY A 194 22.06 22.11 7.20
N MET A 195 23.04 21.21 7.12
CA MET A 195 24.35 21.49 6.58
C MET A 195 24.65 20.51 5.45
N ASN A 196 25.32 20.97 4.39
CA ASN A 196 25.77 20.08 3.33
C ASN A 196 27.07 19.40 3.78
N LEU A 197 27.03 18.09 3.98
CA LEU A 197 28.17 17.27 4.34
C LEU A 197 28.76 16.64 3.10
N ASP A 198 29.58 17.43 2.41
CA ASP A 198 30.34 16.98 1.27
C ASP A 198 31.81 16.81 1.71
N PRO A 199 32.37 15.59 1.65
CA PRO A 199 33.73 15.31 2.07
C PRO A 199 34.78 16.00 1.18
N GLU A 200 34.44 16.42 -0.04
CA GLU A 200 35.36 17.16 -0.92
C GLU A 200 35.43 18.64 -0.54
N THR A 201 34.29 19.25 -0.19
CA THR A 201 34.22 20.69 0.10
C THR A 201 34.32 21.04 1.58
N ASN A 202 33.97 20.12 2.49
CA ASN A 202 34.03 20.32 3.94
C ASN A 202 34.62 19.10 4.69
N PRO A 203 35.84 18.65 4.37
CA PRO A 203 36.43 17.41 4.88
C PRO A 203 36.57 17.37 6.42
N ASP A 204 37.04 18.44 7.04
CA ASP A 204 37.25 18.48 8.50
C ASP A 204 35.91 18.34 9.26
N GLN A 205 34.86 18.97 8.74
CA GLN A 205 33.54 18.90 9.36
C GLN A 205 32.90 17.53 9.15
N TYR A 206 33.07 16.93 7.98
CA TYR A 206 32.66 15.56 7.69
C TYR A 206 33.32 14.56 8.65
N LEU A 207 34.65 14.58 8.75
CA LEU A 207 35.42 13.69 9.63
C LEU A 207 35.05 13.88 11.10
N ARG A 208 34.86 15.14 11.54
CA ARG A 208 34.41 15.42 12.91
C ARG A 208 33.03 14.80 13.19
N LEU A 209 32.10 14.85 12.25
CA LEU A 209 30.78 14.25 12.46
C LEU A 209 30.79 12.73 12.36
N GLU A 210 31.64 12.15 11.51
CA GLU A 210 31.90 10.70 11.55
C GLU A 210 32.46 10.26 12.90
N GLU A 211 33.39 11.03 13.48
CA GLU A 211 33.93 10.74 14.81
C GLU A 211 32.86 10.86 15.90
N VAL A 212 31.97 11.86 15.82
CA VAL A 212 30.84 12.02 16.74
C VAL A 212 29.85 10.86 16.63
N ALA A 213 29.53 10.43 15.40
CA ALA A 213 28.68 9.26 15.18
C ALA A 213 29.34 8.00 15.75
N GLY A 214 30.66 7.87 15.59
CA GLY A 214 31.45 6.78 16.14
C GLY A 214 30.85 5.42 15.81
N ASP A 215 30.53 4.65 16.85
CA ASP A 215 29.97 3.30 16.73
C ASP A 215 28.42 3.27 16.66
N ASP A 216 27.75 4.42 16.59
CA ASP A 216 26.28 4.46 16.61
C ASP A 216 25.65 3.80 15.38
N ILE A 217 26.34 3.78 14.24
CA ILE A 217 25.89 3.06 13.04
C ILE A 217 25.70 1.55 13.28
N PHE A 218 26.46 0.97 14.22
CA PHE A 218 26.34 -0.44 14.61
C PHE A 218 25.12 -0.69 15.53
N LYS A 219 24.45 0.36 15.97
CA LYS A 219 23.21 0.31 16.77
C LYS A 219 21.97 0.60 15.90
N CYS A 220 22.15 0.84 14.60
CA CYS A 220 21.08 1.14 13.67
C CYS A 220 20.52 -0.12 13.00
N VAL A 221 19.21 -0.09 12.77
CA VAL A 221 18.52 -0.98 11.83
C VAL A 221 18.15 -0.14 10.60
N PHE A 222 18.35 -0.72 9.42
CA PHE A 222 18.06 -0.05 8.16
C PHE A 222 16.78 -0.61 7.57
N VAL A 223 15.93 0.28 7.04
CA VAL A 223 14.64 -0.09 6.47
C VAL A 223 14.58 0.42 5.03
N LEU A 224 14.40 -0.50 4.09
CA LEU A 224 14.26 -0.23 2.65
C LEU A 224 12.82 -0.50 2.21
N VAL A 225 12.14 0.52 1.71
CA VAL A 225 10.80 0.36 1.12
C VAL A 225 10.92 0.08 -0.39
N ALA A 226 10.67 -1.17 -0.78
CA ALA A 226 10.87 -1.72 -2.12
C ALA A 226 9.59 -2.35 -2.71
N GLY A 227 8.42 -1.79 -2.41
CA GLY A 227 7.12 -2.32 -2.86
C GLY A 227 6.71 -2.00 -4.30
N GLY A 228 7.53 -1.28 -5.07
CA GLY A 228 7.15 -0.76 -6.40
C GLY A 228 7.99 -1.30 -7.56
N LEU A 229 7.32 -1.52 -8.69
CA LEU A 229 7.95 -1.83 -9.98
C LEU A 229 8.51 -0.57 -10.69
N GLY A 230 9.45 -0.78 -11.61
CA GLY A 230 10.10 0.27 -12.40
C GLY A 230 9.33 0.74 -13.64
N GLU A 231 8.05 0.40 -13.80
CA GLU A 231 7.33 0.55 -15.07
C GLU A 231 7.28 1.99 -15.59
N ARG A 232 7.08 2.97 -14.69
CA ARG A 232 7.11 4.40 -15.07
C ARG A 232 8.47 4.86 -15.63
N LEU A 233 9.55 4.16 -15.28
CA LEU A 233 10.90 4.39 -15.80
C LEU A 233 11.17 3.61 -17.10
N GLY A 234 10.19 2.85 -17.60
CA GLY A 234 10.38 1.92 -18.71
C GLY A 234 11.16 0.65 -18.32
N TYR A 235 11.23 0.33 -17.03
CA TYR A 235 11.92 -0.85 -16.50
C TYR A 235 10.91 -1.89 -15.99
N GLY A 236 10.81 -3.02 -16.68
CA GLY A 236 9.81 -4.07 -16.43
C GLY A 236 10.09 -4.98 -15.22
N ASP A 237 10.91 -4.53 -14.27
CA ASP A 237 11.27 -5.33 -13.09
C ASP A 237 11.32 -4.48 -11.81
N ILE A 238 11.67 -5.10 -10.68
CA ILE A 238 11.77 -4.44 -9.36
C ILE A 238 12.82 -3.32 -9.36
N LYS A 239 12.48 -2.15 -8.81
CA LYS A 239 13.38 -0.98 -8.82
C LYS A 239 14.73 -1.23 -8.16
N ILE A 240 14.76 -2.07 -7.12
CA ILE A 240 16.01 -2.38 -6.41
C ILE A 240 16.99 -3.20 -7.26
N GLY A 241 16.50 -3.86 -8.32
CA GLY A 241 17.32 -4.56 -9.31
C GLY A 241 17.84 -3.64 -10.43
N LEU A 242 17.47 -2.36 -10.45
CA LEU A 242 18.08 -1.40 -11.37
C LEU A 242 19.57 -1.22 -11.05
N PRO A 243 20.43 -1.03 -12.07
CA PRO A 243 21.80 -0.66 -11.84
C PRO A 243 21.89 0.75 -11.25
N SER A 244 22.62 0.90 -10.13
CA SER A 244 22.91 2.19 -9.50
C SER A 244 23.85 3.05 -10.34
N ASP A 245 24.71 2.41 -11.14
CA ASP A 245 25.61 3.07 -12.08
C ASP A 245 25.84 2.21 -13.34
N THR A 246 26.27 2.86 -14.41
CA THR A 246 26.45 2.22 -15.73
C THR A 246 27.86 1.67 -15.96
N VAL A 247 28.80 1.92 -15.04
CA VAL A 247 30.20 1.52 -15.17
C VAL A 247 30.40 0.11 -14.61
N THR A 248 29.92 -0.10 -13.38
CA THR A 248 29.99 -1.37 -12.66
C THR A 248 28.78 -2.25 -12.96
N GLY A 249 27.62 -1.63 -13.24
CA GLY A 249 26.35 -2.33 -13.40
C GLY A 249 25.78 -2.87 -12.08
N LYS A 250 26.37 -2.48 -10.93
CA LYS A 250 25.89 -2.88 -9.60
C LYS A 250 24.45 -2.48 -9.40
N THR A 251 23.65 -3.35 -8.81
CA THR A 251 22.24 -3.02 -8.53
C THR A 251 22.11 -2.13 -7.30
N TYR A 252 20.98 -1.41 -7.15
CA TYR A 252 20.71 -0.65 -5.93
C TYR A 252 20.74 -1.53 -4.67
N ILE A 253 20.15 -2.73 -4.72
CA ILE A 253 20.19 -3.63 -3.56
C ILE A 253 21.61 -4.10 -3.24
N GLU A 254 22.43 -4.39 -4.25
CA GLU A 254 23.84 -4.75 -4.07
C GLU A 254 24.62 -3.62 -3.40
N LEU A 255 24.43 -2.37 -3.86
CA LEU A 255 25.05 -1.20 -3.27
C LEU A 255 24.68 -1.05 -1.78
N TYR A 256 23.40 -1.23 -1.43
CA TYR A 256 22.96 -1.15 -0.04
C TYR A 256 23.51 -2.29 0.81
N CYS A 257 23.49 -3.54 0.31
CA CYS A 257 24.04 -4.68 1.03
C CYS A 257 25.55 -4.55 1.25
N GLU A 258 26.32 -4.11 0.26
CA GLU A 258 27.76 -3.87 0.41
C GLU A 258 28.07 -2.77 1.42
N PHE A 259 27.29 -1.68 1.40
CA PHE A 259 27.42 -0.60 2.38
C PHE A 259 27.21 -1.14 3.80
N LEU A 260 26.11 -1.86 4.05
CA LEU A 260 25.79 -2.39 5.38
C LEU A 260 26.75 -3.48 5.85
N LYS A 261 27.30 -4.26 4.92
CA LYS A 261 28.35 -5.24 5.20
C LYS A 261 29.62 -4.57 5.75
N ALA A 262 30.00 -3.40 5.21
CA ALA A 262 31.15 -2.64 5.71
C ALA A 262 30.96 -2.19 7.17
N TYR A 263 29.70 -2.02 7.60
CA TYR A 263 29.34 -1.63 8.97
C TYR A 263 28.84 -2.82 9.81
N ALA A 264 29.63 -3.89 9.88
CA ALA A 264 29.39 -5.07 10.72
C ALA A 264 28.08 -5.84 10.42
N HIS A 265 27.62 -5.78 9.17
CA HIS A 265 26.35 -6.36 8.74
C HIS A 265 25.20 -5.85 9.62
N SER A 266 24.93 -4.54 9.62
CA SER A 266 23.76 -4.01 10.33
C SER A 266 22.46 -4.62 9.79
N PRO A 267 21.44 -4.87 10.63
CA PRO A 267 20.19 -5.49 10.18
C PRO A 267 19.48 -4.65 9.11
N LEU A 268 18.96 -5.32 8.08
CA LEU A 268 18.23 -4.73 6.97
C LEU A 268 16.83 -5.31 6.90
N VAL A 269 15.82 -4.46 7.00
CA VAL A 269 14.43 -4.80 6.72
C VAL A 269 14.07 -4.29 5.33
N ILE A 270 13.52 -5.16 4.48
CA ILE A 270 13.07 -4.81 3.13
C ILE A 270 11.56 -5.00 3.06
N MET A 271 10.82 -3.89 2.94
CA MET A 271 9.39 -3.96 2.67
C MET A 271 9.14 -4.18 1.18
N THR A 272 8.37 -5.22 0.86
CA THR A 272 8.03 -5.64 -0.51
C THR A 272 6.51 -5.63 -0.71
N SER A 273 6.03 -5.87 -1.93
CA SER A 273 4.62 -6.05 -2.28
C SER A 273 4.39 -7.39 -2.96
N ASP A 274 3.14 -7.76 -3.25
CA ASP A 274 2.85 -8.94 -4.07
C ASP A 274 3.62 -8.94 -5.41
N ASP A 275 3.79 -7.75 -6.01
CA ASP A 275 4.44 -7.59 -7.31
C ASP A 275 5.98 -7.70 -7.21
N THR A 276 6.56 -7.43 -6.04
CA THR A 276 8.03 -7.35 -5.86
C THR A 276 8.61 -8.44 -4.98
N HIS A 277 7.81 -9.13 -4.16
CA HIS A 277 8.32 -10.04 -3.13
C HIS A 277 9.10 -11.22 -3.70
N VAL A 278 8.47 -12.02 -4.58
CA VAL A 278 9.11 -13.21 -5.18
C VAL A 278 10.39 -12.82 -5.92
N LYS A 279 10.33 -11.77 -6.75
CA LYS A 279 11.48 -11.25 -7.48
C LYS A 279 12.60 -10.75 -6.57
N THR A 280 12.26 -10.16 -5.42
CA THR A 280 13.24 -9.70 -4.42
C THR A 280 13.94 -10.87 -3.75
N VAL A 281 13.19 -11.90 -3.35
CA VAL A 281 13.75 -13.15 -2.80
C VAL A 281 14.69 -13.79 -3.81
N GLU A 282 14.22 -14.00 -5.05
CA GLU A 282 15.02 -14.58 -6.12
C GLU A 282 16.31 -13.78 -6.39
N LEU A 283 16.23 -12.45 -6.42
CA LEU A 283 17.40 -11.59 -6.63
C LEU A 283 18.41 -11.72 -5.49
N LEU A 284 17.96 -11.77 -4.23
CA LEU A 284 18.83 -11.94 -3.07
C LEU A 284 19.48 -13.33 -3.06
N GLU A 285 18.68 -14.39 -3.20
CA GLU A 285 19.16 -15.77 -3.16
C GLU A 285 20.14 -16.08 -4.30
N ALA A 286 19.82 -15.66 -5.53
CA ALA A 286 20.68 -15.87 -6.69
C ALA A 286 22.06 -15.21 -6.55
N ASN A 287 22.18 -14.19 -5.70
CA ASN A 287 23.43 -13.47 -5.43
C ASN A 287 23.99 -13.74 -4.03
N ASN A 288 23.52 -14.80 -3.34
CA ASN A 288 23.94 -15.14 -1.98
C ASN A 288 23.88 -13.93 -1.03
N TYR A 289 22.74 -13.22 -1.07
CA TYR A 289 22.44 -12.00 -0.31
C TYR A 289 23.50 -10.89 -0.47
N PHE A 290 24.21 -10.88 -1.61
CA PHE A 290 25.33 -9.97 -1.88
C PHE A 290 26.41 -10.01 -0.78
N GLY A 291 26.53 -11.17 -0.11
CA GLY A 291 27.47 -11.40 0.98
C GLY A 291 27.03 -10.88 2.34
N MET A 292 25.76 -10.48 2.52
CA MET A 292 25.13 -10.32 3.84
C MET A 292 24.82 -11.69 4.46
N GLU A 293 24.68 -11.73 5.78
CA GLU A 293 24.15 -12.90 6.50
C GLU A 293 22.63 -12.95 6.27
N PRO A 294 22.05 -14.04 5.73
CA PRO A 294 20.61 -14.13 5.46
C PRO A 294 19.74 -13.81 6.67
N GLU A 295 20.20 -14.18 7.88
CA GLU A 295 19.50 -13.96 9.15
C GLU A 295 19.38 -12.48 9.52
N LYS A 296 20.18 -11.61 8.89
CA LYS A 296 20.16 -10.16 9.09
C LYS A 296 19.37 -9.42 8.02
N VAL A 297 18.80 -10.12 7.05
CA VAL A 297 17.95 -9.55 6.01
C VAL A 297 16.53 -10.05 6.19
N THR A 298 15.66 -9.19 6.69
CA THR A 298 14.26 -9.52 6.95
C THR A 298 13.37 -8.92 5.86
N LEU A 299 12.60 -9.76 5.17
CA LEU A 299 11.61 -9.29 4.21
C LEU A 299 10.25 -9.22 4.88
N VAL A 300 9.62 -8.06 4.83
CA VAL A 300 8.23 -7.87 5.23
C VAL A 300 7.40 -7.55 3.99
N LYS A 301 6.25 -8.21 3.82
CA LYS A 301 5.41 -8.02 2.62
C LYS A 301 4.17 -7.20 2.99
N GLN A 302 4.00 -6.06 2.35
CA GLN A 302 2.81 -5.24 2.53
C GLN A 302 1.57 -5.90 1.93
N GLY A 303 0.42 -5.66 2.56
CA GLY A 303 -0.87 -6.13 2.09
C GLY A 303 -1.43 -5.27 0.96
N LYS A 304 -2.59 -5.70 0.46
CA LYS A 304 -3.44 -4.88 -0.40
C LYS A 304 -4.69 -4.51 0.37
N VAL A 305 -5.28 -3.37 0.00
CA VAL A 305 -6.58 -2.92 0.46
C VAL A 305 -7.56 -2.84 -0.71
N PRO A 306 -8.88 -2.90 -0.46
CA PRO A 306 -9.86 -2.76 -1.53
C PRO A 306 -9.69 -1.44 -2.28
N ALA A 307 -9.76 -1.47 -3.61
CA ALA A 307 -9.91 -0.24 -4.38
C ALA A 307 -11.36 0.24 -4.28
N LEU A 308 -11.57 1.55 -4.23
CA LEU A 308 -12.90 2.16 -4.18
C LEU A 308 -13.24 2.77 -5.54
N MET A 309 -14.46 2.54 -6.03
CA MET A 309 -14.90 3.01 -7.35
C MET A 309 -15.57 4.39 -7.32
N ASP A 310 -16.07 4.83 -6.17
CA ASP A 310 -16.79 6.10 -6.02
C ASP A 310 -16.62 6.74 -4.64
N SER A 311 -17.24 7.92 -4.48
CA SER A 311 -17.23 8.71 -3.24
C SER A 311 -18.05 8.10 -2.09
N SER A 312 -18.89 7.10 -2.36
CA SER A 312 -19.66 6.38 -1.35
C SER A 312 -18.87 5.20 -0.75
N ALA A 313 -17.60 5.07 -1.15
CA ALA A 313 -16.69 3.99 -0.77
C ALA A 313 -17.21 2.60 -1.18
N LYS A 314 -17.84 2.50 -2.37
CA LYS A 314 -18.16 1.21 -2.97
C LYS A 314 -16.88 0.53 -3.45
N ILE A 315 -16.69 -0.75 -3.10
CA ILE A 315 -15.53 -1.53 -3.52
C ILE A 315 -15.57 -1.78 -5.03
N ALA A 316 -14.47 -1.54 -5.73
CA ALA A 316 -14.36 -1.71 -7.17
C ALA A 316 -14.24 -3.20 -7.55
N LEU A 317 -14.95 -3.58 -8.61
CA LEU A 317 -14.91 -4.92 -9.20
C LEU A 317 -14.08 -4.95 -10.50
N ASP A 318 -13.50 -6.11 -10.80
CA ASP A 318 -12.93 -6.49 -12.09
C ASP A 318 -13.73 -7.68 -12.63
N GLY A 319 -14.66 -7.40 -13.55
CA GLY A 319 -15.70 -8.35 -13.93
C GLY A 319 -16.70 -8.62 -12.79
N LEU A 320 -17.38 -9.76 -12.84
CA LEU A 320 -18.44 -10.10 -11.88
C LEU A 320 -17.90 -10.66 -10.56
N TYR A 321 -16.70 -11.24 -10.57
CA TYR A 321 -16.14 -12.00 -9.46
C TYR A 321 -14.75 -11.56 -9.01
N GLY A 322 -14.13 -10.61 -9.71
CA GLY A 322 -12.84 -10.05 -9.32
C GLY A 322 -13.04 -8.86 -8.40
N VAL A 323 -12.38 -8.83 -7.24
CA VAL A 323 -12.32 -7.64 -6.38
C VAL A 323 -11.02 -6.90 -6.69
N GLN A 324 -11.12 -5.62 -7.06
CA GLN A 324 -9.93 -4.82 -7.29
C GLN A 324 -9.29 -4.45 -5.94
N ALA A 325 -7.98 -4.63 -5.85
CA ALA A 325 -7.20 -4.29 -4.67
C ALA A 325 -5.93 -3.55 -5.08
N LYS A 326 -5.47 -2.65 -4.21
CA LYS A 326 -4.27 -1.83 -4.43
C LYS A 326 -3.37 -1.86 -3.20
N PRO A 327 -2.06 -1.63 -3.36
CA PRO A 327 -1.19 -1.38 -2.22
C PRO A 327 -1.71 -0.25 -1.32
N HIS A 328 -1.66 -0.44 0.00
CA HIS A 328 -2.11 0.58 0.96
C HIS A 328 -1.16 1.79 1.05
N GLY A 329 0.10 1.60 0.64
CA GLY A 329 1.12 2.64 0.56
C GLY A 329 2.34 2.33 1.43
N HIS A 330 3.36 3.18 1.36
CA HIS A 330 4.62 2.93 2.08
C HIS A 330 4.50 3.06 3.60
N GLY A 331 3.39 3.61 4.11
CA GLY A 331 3.13 3.72 5.55
C GLY A 331 2.98 2.38 6.27
N ASP A 332 2.65 1.30 5.54
CA ASP A 332 2.56 -0.06 6.10
C ASP A 332 3.86 -0.53 6.75
N VAL A 333 5.00 0.05 6.36
CA VAL A 333 6.32 -0.30 6.91
C VAL A 333 6.34 -0.22 8.43
N HIS A 334 5.64 0.74 9.03
CA HIS A 334 5.61 0.92 10.48
C HIS A 334 4.85 -0.21 11.17
N LYS A 335 3.69 -0.61 10.62
CA LYS A 335 2.90 -1.73 11.13
C LYS A 335 3.68 -3.03 10.97
N LEU A 336 4.22 -3.29 9.78
CA LEU A 336 4.92 -4.52 9.47
C LEU A 336 6.20 -4.70 10.31
N VAL A 337 6.94 -3.62 10.56
CA VAL A 337 8.13 -3.68 11.44
C VAL A 337 7.72 -3.90 12.90
N TYR A 338 6.57 -3.38 13.33
CA TYR A 338 6.05 -3.63 14.68
C TYR A 338 5.60 -5.07 14.90
N GLU A 339 5.10 -5.73 13.84
CA GLU A 339 4.62 -7.12 13.88
C GLU A 339 5.73 -8.17 13.67
N CYS A 340 6.93 -7.74 13.26
CA CYS A 340 8.08 -8.58 12.96
C CYS A 340 8.90 -8.93 14.20
#